data_AF-A0A536Q197-F1
#
_entry.id   AF-A0A536Q197-F1
#
_cell.length_a   1.000
_cell.length_b   1.000
_cell.length_c   1.000
_cell.angle_alpha   90.00
_cell.angle_beta   90.00
_cell.angle_gamma   90.00
#
_symmetry.space_group_name_H-M   'P 1'
#
loop_
_entity.id
_entity.type
_entity.pdbx_description
1 polymer ?
#
loop_
_entity_poly.entity_id
_entity_poly.type
_entity_poly.pdbx_seq_one_letter_code
_entity_poly.pdbx_strand_id
1 'polypeptide(L)'
;MAVGYLGESSTALSDRVRRTVALLRRRGYAVAPSRLAELCLGGPVTEADVRWAVAANPGLAIAEDLVVEQEAINRAVDICSRALTHRTEASRYVEMTIAFVRRLVAIAPFIRGVSIAGSLASGGFRASDDVDLNLIVDDGRRHLAYVAVNVLGLVHAVRHRGKPVDDLTRRPVAPRLMTANLILERSQCRPLRRQDEDMAFELLVAEPVFGLDAIREVVDENQALLGHFPQLADRAAPLLLDGPMRRAPKLLYPALLDTPARYLGEAAWRYMQWTRRYRPDALARVAYVRSTMRPYTLFDAG
;
A
#
# COMPACT_ATOMS: atom_id res chain seq x y z
N MET A 1 -48.03 3.14 -5.72
CA MET A 1 -47.31 1.87 -5.45
C MET A 1 -45.96 1.94 -6.16
N ALA A 2 -44.93 2.45 -5.47
CA ALA A 2 -43.56 2.60 -5.98
C ALA A 2 -42.55 2.31 -4.86
N VAL A 3 -42.67 1.12 -4.24
CA VAL A 3 -41.90 0.74 -3.04
C VAL A 3 -40.81 -0.30 -3.35
N GLY A 4 -40.73 -0.81 -4.59
CA GLY A 4 -39.80 -1.88 -4.96
C GLY A 4 -38.38 -1.44 -5.37
N TYR A 5 -38.21 -0.24 -5.95
CA TYR A 5 -36.93 0.15 -6.58
C TYR A 5 -35.91 0.79 -5.62
N LEU A 6 -36.36 1.37 -4.50
CA LEU A 6 -35.46 2.02 -3.55
C LEU A 6 -34.78 1.01 -2.59
N GLY A 7 -35.43 -0.13 -2.33
CA GLY A 7 -34.96 -1.14 -1.38
C GLY A 7 -33.72 -1.92 -1.84
N GLU A 8 -33.71 -2.41 -3.09
CA GLU A 8 -32.58 -3.17 -3.63
C GLU A 8 -31.33 -2.32 -3.85
N SER A 9 -31.49 -1.07 -4.32
CA SER A 9 -30.38 -0.14 -4.47
C SER A 9 -29.79 0.27 -3.12
N SER A 10 -30.63 0.44 -2.10
CA SER A 10 -30.23 0.77 -0.73
C SER A 10 -29.47 -0.37 -0.05
N THR A 11 -29.98 -1.59 -0.12
CA THR A 11 -29.32 -2.76 0.50
C THR A 11 -28.00 -3.09 -0.20
N ALA A 12 -27.95 -2.97 -1.52
CA ALA A 12 -26.71 -3.11 -2.29
C ALA A 12 -25.67 -2.03 -1.91
N LEU A 13 -26.09 -0.77 -1.74
CA LEU A 13 -25.21 0.31 -1.32
C LEU A 13 -24.68 0.09 0.11
N SER A 14 -25.55 -0.25 1.06
CA SER A 14 -25.15 -0.50 2.45
C SER A 14 -24.15 -1.65 2.56
N ASP A 15 -24.29 -2.71 1.74
CA ASP A 15 -23.31 -3.78 1.69
C ASP A 15 -21.97 -3.32 1.11
N ARG A 16 -21.98 -2.56 0.00
CA ARG A 16 -20.76 -1.99 -0.60
C ARG A 16 -20.00 -1.10 0.39
N VAL A 17 -20.69 -0.23 1.10
CA VAL A 17 -20.11 0.64 2.13
C VAL A 17 -19.50 -0.20 3.25
N ARG A 18 -20.26 -1.15 3.81
CA ARG A 18 -19.77 -2.05 4.87
C ARG A 18 -18.52 -2.83 4.45
N ARG A 19 -18.50 -3.38 3.24
CA ARG A 19 -17.34 -4.12 2.70
C ARG A 19 -16.13 -3.24 2.47
N THR A 20 -16.34 -2.00 2.04
CA THR A 20 -15.27 -0.99 1.92
C THR A 20 -14.69 -0.63 3.29
N VAL A 21 -15.53 -0.44 4.32
CA VAL A 21 -15.08 -0.22 5.70
C VAL A 21 -14.29 -1.44 6.22
N ALA A 22 -14.72 -2.66 5.91
CA ALA A 22 -13.99 -3.86 6.29
C ALA A 22 -12.60 -3.95 5.63
N LEU A 23 -12.44 -3.49 4.38
CA LEU A 23 -11.15 -3.39 3.70
C LEU A 23 -10.22 -2.38 4.39
N LEU A 24 -10.75 -1.21 4.75
CA LEU A 24 -10.04 -0.17 5.49
C LEU A 24 -9.57 -0.68 6.87
N ARG A 25 -10.48 -1.32 7.61
CA ARG A 25 -10.19 -1.89 8.93
C ARG A 25 -9.08 -2.95 8.88
N ARG A 26 -9.11 -3.83 7.87
CA ARG A 26 -8.05 -4.84 7.66
C ARG A 26 -6.66 -4.21 7.51
N ARG A 27 -6.59 -2.98 7.00
CA ARG A 27 -5.36 -2.19 6.86
C ARG A 27 -5.09 -1.26 8.04
N GLY A 28 -5.95 -1.26 9.06
CA GLY A 28 -5.74 -0.54 10.32
C GLY A 28 -5.97 0.97 10.25
N TYR A 29 -6.80 1.44 9.32
CA TYR A 29 -7.20 2.85 9.27
C TYR A 29 -8.69 3.00 8.90
N ALA A 30 -9.21 4.21 9.07
CA ALA A 30 -10.54 4.61 8.66
C ALA A 30 -10.46 5.98 7.97
N VAL A 31 -11.51 6.34 7.24
CA VAL A 31 -11.56 7.59 6.48
C VAL A 31 -12.90 8.30 6.70
N ALA A 32 -12.93 9.59 6.38
CA ALA A 32 -14.14 10.38 6.44
C ALA A 32 -15.17 9.93 5.39
N PRO A 33 -16.47 10.22 5.60
CA PRO A 33 -17.53 9.86 4.65
C PRO A 33 -17.25 10.28 3.20
N SER A 34 -16.70 11.47 2.96
CA SER A 34 -16.34 11.95 1.63
C SER A 34 -15.31 11.06 0.93
N ARG A 35 -14.21 10.75 1.62
CA ARG A 35 -13.18 9.86 1.09
C ARG A 35 -13.66 8.42 0.96
N LEU A 36 -14.55 7.96 1.85
CA LEU A 36 -15.16 6.63 1.71
C LEU A 36 -16.05 6.56 0.47
N ALA A 37 -16.74 7.66 0.13
CA ALA A 37 -17.58 7.75 -1.06
C ALA A 37 -16.75 7.60 -2.35
N GLU A 38 -15.57 8.21 -2.39
CA GLU A 38 -14.58 8.04 -3.48
C GLU A 38 -14.03 6.61 -3.53
N LEU A 39 -13.79 5.97 -2.38
CA LEU A 39 -13.19 4.64 -2.32
C LEU A 39 -14.20 3.48 -2.37
N CYS A 40 -15.48 3.76 -2.59
CA CYS A 40 -16.53 2.76 -2.44
C CYS A 40 -16.36 1.59 -3.44
N LEU A 41 -16.51 0.37 -2.92
CA LEU A 41 -16.56 -0.85 -3.73
C LEU A 41 -17.65 -0.71 -4.79
N GLY A 42 -17.39 -1.18 -6.01
CA GLY A 42 -18.31 -1.06 -7.14
C GLY A 42 -18.38 0.34 -7.78
N GLY A 43 -17.57 1.29 -7.31
CA GLY A 43 -17.47 2.63 -7.89
C GLY A 43 -17.87 3.75 -6.91
N PRO A 44 -17.58 5.01 -7.25
CA PRO A 44 -17.79 6.11 -6.32
C PRO A 44 -19.29 6.39 -6.14
N VAL A 45 -19.63 6.87 -4.95
CA VAL A 45 -20.99 7.28 -4.55
C VAL A 45 -20.96 8.68 -3.96
N THR A 46 -22.09 9.23 -3.55
CA THR A 46 -22.09 10.53 -2.86
C THR A 46 -21.78 10.39 -1.37
N GLU A 47 -21.28 11.47 -0.74
CA GLU A 47 -21.11 11.48 0.71
C GLU A 47 -22.45 11.27 1.45
N ALA A 48 -23.54 11.82 0.91
CA ALA A 48 -24.88 11.67 1.47
C ALA A 48 -25.33 10.20 1.47
N ASP A 49 -25.05 9.48 0.38
CA ASP A 49 -25.32 8.04 0.27
C ASP A 49 -24.55 7.23 1.32
N VAL A 50 -23.28 7.57 1.55
CA VAL A 50 -22.46 6.94 2.60
C VAL A 50 -23.06 7.22 3.98
N ARG A 51 -23.39 8.47 4.29
CA ARG A 51 -23.98 8.84 5.60
C ARG A 51 -25.30 8.11 5.84
N TRP A 52 -26.13 8.01 4.81
CA TRP A 52 -27.39 7.28 4.88
C TRP A 52 -27.18 5.78 5.09
N ALA A 53 -26.27 5.17 4.33
CA ALA A 53 -25.91 3.76 4.46
C ALA A 53 -25.33 3.42 5.84
N VAL A 54 -24.52 4.31 6.42
CA VAL A 54 -24.01 4.16 7.79
C VAL A 54 -25.15 4.27 8.80
N ALA A 55 -26.03 5.26 8.68
CA ALA A 55 -27.17 5.41 9.59
C ALA A 55 -28.16 4.23 9.54
N ALA A 56 -28.31 3.61 8.36
CA ALA A 56 -29.15 2.44 8.15
C ALA A 56 -28.50 1.11 8.58
N ASN A 57 -27.21 1.10 8.95
CA ASN A 57 -26.47 -0.11 9.29
C ASN A 57 -25.99 -0.10 10.75
N PRO A 58 -26.57 -0.93 11.65
CA PRO A 58 -26.20 -0.94 13.07
C PRO A 58 -24.77 -1.43 13.34
N GLY A 59 -24.11 -2.05 12.35
CA GLY A 59 -22.71 -2.47 12.44
C GLY A 59 -21.70 -1.38 12.09
N LEU A 60 -22.15 -0.18 11.68
CA LEU A 60 -21.29 0.95 11.32
C LEU A 60 -21.62 2.17 12.18
N ALA A 61 -20.63 3.01 12.40
CA ALA A 61 -20.81 4.30 13.06
C ALA A 61 -19.91 5.36 12.46
N ILE A 62 -20.28 6.63 12.69
CA ILE A 62 -19.40 7.78 12.50
C ILE A 62 -18.89 8.18 13.88
N ALA A 63 -17.58 8.12 14.07
CA ALA A 63 -16.91 8.57 15.29
C ALA A 63 -15.76 9.49 14.88
N GLU A 64 -15.72 10.71 15.46
CA GLU A 64 -14.68 11.72 15.18
C GLU A 64 -14.48 11.96 13.67
N ASP A 65 -15.59 12.12 12.95
CA ASP A 65 -15.67 12.28 11.48
C ASP A 65 -15.14 11.10 10.65
N LEU A 66 -14.82 9.94 11.24
CA LEU A 66 -14.42 8.74 10.52
C LEU A 66 -15.52 7.68 10.54
N VAL A 67 -15.66 6.95 9.43
CA VAL A 67 -16.57 5.80 9.34
C VAL A 67 -15.85 4.54 9.85
N VAL A 68 -16.39 3.93 10.90
CA VAL A 68 -15.82 2.74 11.56
C VAL A 68 -16.87 1.64 11.73
N GLU A 69 -16.42 0.40 11.92
CA GLU A 69 -17.30 -0.66 12.45
C GLU A 69 -17.66 -0.36 13.91
N GLN A 70 -18.88 -0.68 14.31
CA GLN A 70 -19.40 -0.42 15.67
C GLN A 70 -18.49 -1.03 16.75
N GLU A 71 -17.96 -2.24 16.52
CA GLU A 71 -17.04 -2.93 17.42
C GLU A 71 -15.67 -2.22 17.55
N ALA A 72 -15.33 -1.37 16.59
CA ALA A 72 -14.09 -0.61 16.56
C ALA A 72 -14.22 0.81 17.14
N ILE A 73 -15.40 1.22 17.63
CA ILE A 73 -15.61 2.56 18.23
C ILE A 73 -14.61 2.86 19.35
N ASN A 74 -14.33 1.89 20.22
CA ASN A 74 -13.37 2.08 21.31
C ASN A 74 -11.92 2.28 20.81
N ARG A 75 -11.63 1.85 19.57
CA ARG A 75 -10.35 2.11 18.87
C ARG A 75 -10.45 3.30 17.92
N ALA A 76 -11.61 3.93 17.79
CA ALA A 76 -11.79 5.06 16.89
C ALA A 76 -10.89 6.23 17.29
N VAL A 77 -10.69 6.49 18.58
CA VAL A 77 -9.75 7.52 19.06
C VAL A 77 -8.33 7.28 18.53
N ASP A 78 -7.84 6.04 18.62
CA ASP A 78 -6.53 5.66 18.09
C ASP A 78 -6.46 5.82 16.57
N ILE A 79 -7.50 5.40 15.85
CA ILE A 79 -7.59 5.51 14.38
C ILE A 79 -7.68 6.99 13.95
N CYS A 80 -8.41 7.82 14.70
CA CYS A 80 -8.55 9.25 14.45
C CYS A 80 -7.25 10.00 14.73
N SER A 81 -6.54 9.65 15.81
CA SER A 81 -5.21 10.19 16.05
C SER A 81 -4.25 9.88 14.89
N ARG A 82 -4.37 8.71 14.23
CA ARG A 82 -3.60 8.39 13.01
C ARG A 82 -3.98 9.31 11.85
N ALA A 83 -5.27 9.49 11.60
CA ALA A 83 -5.75 10.35 10.51
C ALA A 83 -5.34 11.83 10.72
N LEU A 84 -5.41 12.34 11.95
CA LEU A 84 -4.96 13.69 12.30
C LEU A 84 -3.44 13.85 12.12
N THR A 85 -2.66 12.89 12.63
CA THR A 85 -1.19 12.88 12.46
C THR A 85 -0.79 12.77 10.99
N HIS A 86 -1.55 12.03 10.19
CA HIS A 86 -1.31 11.93 8.75
C HIS A 86 -1.43 13.31 8.08
N ARG A 87 -2.46 14.10 8.40
CA ARG A 87 -2.63 15.44 7.82
C ARG A 87 -1.47 16.38 8.15
N THR A 88 -0.84 16.23 9.31
CA THR A 88 0.28 17.09 9.73
C THR A 88 1.63 16.62 9.20
N GLU A 89 1.85 15.30 9.11
CA GLU A 89 3.17 14.74 8.82
C GLU A 89 3.34 14.29 7.37
N ALA A 90 2.27 13.84 6.69
CA ALA A 90 2.39 13.09 5.44
C ALA A 90 3.09 13.85 4.32
N SER A 91 2.86 15.16 4.18
CA SER A 91 3.44 16.00 3.11
C SER A 91 4.97 15.90 3.09
N ARG A 92 5.61 16.04 4.25
CA ARG A 92 7.07 15.91 4.40
C ARG A 92 7.56 14.52 4.00
N TYR A 93 6.83 13.48 4.36
CA TYR A 93 7.19 12.11 4.01
C TYR A 93 6.96 11.81 2.54
N VAL A 94 5.93 12.38 1.92
CA VAL A 94 5.68 12.30 0.48
C VAL A 94 6.84 12.93 -0.30
N GLU A 95 7.26 14.15 0.04
CA GLU A 95 8.39 14.83 -0.61
C GLU A 95 9.69 14.01 -0.48
N MET A 96 9.96 13.50 0.73
CA MET A 96 11.10 12.64 0.99
C MET A 96 11.05 11.35 0.16
N THR A 97 9.86 10.76 0.02
CA THR A 97 9.61 9.56 -0.79
C THR A 97 9.82 9.82 -2.26
N ILE A 98 9.31 10.94 -2.78
CA ILE A 98 9.55 11.38 -4.15
C ILE A 98 11.05 11.51 -4.44
N ALA A 99 11.80 12.17 -3.55
CA ALA A 99 13.25 12.30 -3.70
C ALA A 99 13.98 10.95 -3.64
N PHE A 100 13.50 10.03 -2.79
CA PHE A 100 14.00 8.66 -2.72
C PHE A 100 13.73 7.90 -4.02
N VAL A 101 12.49 7.91 -4.52
CA VAL A 101 12.08 7.22 -5.75
C VAL A 101 12.88 7.74 -6.94
N ARG A 102 13.07 9.05 -7.07
CA ARG A 102 13.90 9.65 -8.14
C ARG A 102 15.31 9.08 -8.16
N ARG A 103 15.94 8.91 -6.99
CA ARG A 103 17.28 8.29 -6.88
C ARG A 103 17.22 6.80 -7.17
N LEU A 104 16.22 6.10 -6.65
CA LEU A 104 16.02 4.67 -6.86
C LEU A 104 15.91 4.33 -8.34
N VAL A 105 15.05 5.01 -9.10
CA VAL A 105 14.83 4.72 -10.52
C VAL A 105 16.02 5.15 -11.40
N ALA A 106 16.84 6.09 -10.93
CA ALA A 106 18.10 6.46 -11.57
C ALA A 106 19.15 5.35 -11.46
N ILE A 107 19.27 4.69 -10.30
CA ILE A 107 20.26 3.61 -10.09
C ILE A 107 19.74 2.23 -10.47
N ALA A 108 18.43 2.00 -10.46
CA ALA A 108 17.79 0.73 -10.78
C ALA A 108 16.98 0.87 -12.09
N PRO A 109 17.64 0.77 -13.26
CA PRO A 109 17.01 1.02 -14.56
C PRO A 109 15.97 -0.04 -14.96
N PHE A 110 15.95 -1.18 -14.27
CA PHE A 110 15.00 -2.27 -14.46
C PHE A 110 13.66 -2.06 -13.74
N ILE A 111 13.53 -1.02 -12.90
CA ILE A 111 12.24 -0.62 -12.34
C ILE A 111 11.43 0.07 -13.44
N ARG A 112 10.24 -0.47 -13.70
CA ARG A 112 9.29 0.01 -14.71
C ARG A 112 8.26 0.95 -14.11
N GLY A 113 7.80 0.69 -12.89
CA GLY A 113 6.80 1.50 -12.19
C GLY A 113 7.00 1.49 -10.68
N VAL A 114 6.63 2.60 -10.03
CA VAL A 114 6.67 2.77 -8.57
C VAL A 114 5.42 3.49 -8.09
N SER A 115 4.78 2.93 -7.07
CA SER A 115 3.70 3.58 -6.32
C SER A 115 4.00 3.60 -4.83
N ILE A 116 3.59 4.66 -4.14
CA ILE A 116 3.55 4.71 -2.67
C ILE A 116 2.37 3.87 -2.22
N ALA A 117 2.56 3.04 -1.21
CA ALA A 117 1.55 2.14 -0.67
C ALA A 117 1.42 2.32 0.85
N GLY A 118 0.63 1.45 1.47
CA GLY A 118 0.48 1.41 2.93
C GLY A 118 -0.09 2.70 3.51
N SER A 119 0.26 2.98 4.76
CA SER A 119 -0.36 4.05 5.56
C SER A 119 -0.14 5.45 4.99
N LEU A 120 0.96 5.66 4.24
CA LEU A 120 1.25 6.95 3.58
C LEU A 120 0.31 7.21 2.40
N ALA A 121 0.01 6.22 1.58
CA ALA A 121 -0.93 6.38 0.47
C ALA A 121 -2.39 6.38 0.94
N SER A 122 -2.65 5.70 2.07
CA SER A 122 -4.01 5.38 2.48
C SER A 122 -4.64 6.37 3.47
N GLY A 123 -3.85 7.32 4.01
CA GLY A 123 -4.37 8.37 4.90
C GLY A 123 -4.18 8.11 6.41
N GLY A 124 -3.45 7.06 6.79
CA GLY A 124 -3.29 6.62 8.19
C GLY A 124 -1.84 6.69 8.71
N PHE A 125 -1.00 7.51 8.10
CA PHE A 125 0.44 7.58 8.37
C PHE A 125 0.78 8.23 9.71
N ARG A 126 1.73 7.62 10.44
CA ARG A 126 2.40 8.24 11.58
C ARG A 126 3.88 8.41 11.28
N ALA A 127 4.52 9.43 11.86
CA ALA A 127 5.96 9.64 11.73
C ALA A 127 6.80 8.42 12.14
N SER A 128 6.29 7.53 13.00
CA SER A 128 6.94 6.28 13.39
C SER A 128 6.85 5.15 12.35
N ASP A 129 6.00 5.30 11.33
CA ASP A 129 5.75 4.27 10.31
C ASP A 129 6.88 4.26 9.25
N ASP A 130 7.06 3.09 8.65
CA ASP A 130 7.83 2.92 7.42
C ASP A 130 7.00 3.42 6.22
N VAL A 131 7.65 3.91 5.18
CA VAL A 131 6.98 4.19 3.90
C VAL A 131 7.01 2.94 3.04
N ASP A 132 5.85 2.47 2.62
CA ASP A 132 5.68 1.29 1.78
C ASP A 132 5.68 1.67 0.29
N LEU A 133 6.34 0.86 -0.54
CA LEU A 133 6.43 1.04 -1.99
C LEU A 133 5.98 -0.24 -2.70
N ASN A 134 5.14 -0.07 -3.72
CA ASN A 134 4.81 -1.12 -4.69
C ASN A 134 5.66 -0.88 -5.96
N LEU A 135 6.33 -1.93 -6.44
CA LEU A 135 7.25 -1.87 -7.57
C LEU A 135 6.81 -2.82 -8.68
N ILE A 136 6.91 -2.35 -9.92
CA ILE A 136 6.85 -3.19 -11.13
C ILE A 136 8.25 -3.20 -11.74
N VAL A 137 8.79 -4.38 -12.00
CA VAL A 137 10.17 -4.57 -12.45
C VAL A 137 10.25 -5.46 -13.69
N ASP A 138 11.33 -5.33 -14.45
CA ASP A 138 11.66 -6.31 -15.49
C ASP A 138 11.83 -7.72 -14.85
N ASP A 139 11.48 -8.77 -15.58
CA ASP A 139 11.57 -10.15 -15.10
C ASP A 139 13.01 -10.52 -14.69
N GLY A 140 13.13 -11.33 -13.63
CA GLY A 140 14.40 -11.76 -13.07
C GLY A 140 15.17 -10.64 -12.38
N ARG A 141 14.51 -9.59 -11.87
CA ARG A 141 15.14 -8.51 -11.07
C ARG A 141 14.39 -8.17 -9.79
N ARG A 142 13.47 -9.03 -9.36
CA ARG A 142 12.66 -8.81 -8.16
C ARG A 142 13.48 -8.66 -6.89
N HIS A 143 14.47 -9.52 -6.68
CA HIS A 143 15.33 -9.46 -5.50
C HIS A 143 16.38 -8.36 -5.62
N LEU A 144 16.85 -8.06 -6.84
CA LEU A 144 17.69 -6.88 -7.10
C LEU A 144 16.97 -5.58 -6.71
N ALA A 145 15.69 -5.45 -7.06
CA ALA A 145 14.88 -4.31 -6.66
C ALA A 145 14.76 -4.22 -5.12
N TYR A 146 14.49 -5.36 -4.47
CA TYR A 146 14.44 -5.42 -3.02
C TYR A 146 15.75 -4.95 -2.37
N VAL A 147 16.90 -5.45 -2.84
CA VAL A 147 18.21 -5.05 -2.33
C VAL A 147 18.46 -3.56 -2.58
N ALA A 148 18.17 -3.06 -3.78
CA ALA A 148 18.34 -1.65 -4.12
C ALA A 148 17.52 -0.72 -3.19
N VAL A 149 16.27 -1.06 -2.90
CA VAL A 149 15.43 -0.33 -1.94
C VAL A 149 16.04 -0.33 -0.55
N ASN A 150 16.51 -1.48 -0.04
CA ASN A 150 17.06 -1.55 1.32
C ASN A 150 18.42 -0.86 1.44
N VAL A 151 19.29 -0.96 0.43
CA VAL A 151 20.60 -0.27 0.42
C VAL A 151 20.39 1.24 0.38
N LEU A 152 19.57 1.73 -0.54
CA LEU A 152 19.27 3.16 -0.63
C LEU A 152 18.53 3.64 0.65
N GLY A 153 17.65 2.81 1.19
CA GLY A 153 16.93 3.06 2.44
C GLY A 153 17.87 3.21 3.62
N LEU A 154 18.92 2.39 3.71
CA LEU A 154 19.95 2.50 4.74
C LEU A 154 20.75 3.80 4.60
N VAL A 155 21.19 4.15 3.39
CA VAL A 155 21.90 5.41 3.13
C VAL A 155 21.02 6.61 3.53
N HIS A 156 19.72 6.53 3.25
CA HIS A 156 18.77 7.58 3.61
C HIS A 156 18.53 7.64 5.14
N ALA A 157 18.44 6.49 5.80
CA ALA A 157 18.25 6.36 7.24
C ALA A 157 19.46 6.91 8.03
N VAL A 158 20.69 6.73 7.53
CA VAL A 158 21.90 7.32 8.12
C VAL A 158 21.82 8.85 8.15
N ARG A 159 21.17 9.47 7.16
CA ARG A 159 20.95 10.93 7.11
C ARG A 159 19.80 11.41 8.00
N HIS A 160 18.94 10.51 8.49
CA HIS A 160 17.72 10.81 9.26
C HIS A 160 17.67 10.06 10.60
N ARG A 161 18.83 9.86 11.24
CA ARG A 161 18.95 9.09 12.50
C ARG A 161 18.09 9.60 13.66
N GLY A 162 17.62 10.86 13.61
CA GLY A 162 16.73 11.45 14.62
C GLY A 162 15.23 11.18 14.42
N LYS A 163 14.81 10.37 13.43
CA LYS A 163 13.40 10.06 13.20
C LYS A 163 12.82 9.21 14.36
N PRO A 164 11.62 9.53 14.90
CA PRO A 164 10.92 8.68 15.85
C PRO A 164 10.67 7.29 15.25
N VAL A 165 10.83 6.23 16.04
CA VAL A 165 10.63 4.84 15.59
C VAL A 165 9.64 4.17 16.52
N ASP A 166 8.69 3.41 15.98
CA ASP A 166 7.81 2.57 16.79
C ASP A 166 8.67 1.50 17.50
N ASP A 167 8.44 1.29 18.80
CA ASP A 167 9.19 0.32 19.60
C ASP A 167 9.07 -1.08 19.00
N LEU A 168 7.96 -1.41 18.32
CA LEU A 168 7.75 -2.69 17.63
C LEU A 168 8.57 -2.86 16.34
N THR A 169 8.99 -1.76 15.70
CA THR A 169 9.76 -1.76 14.43
C THR A 169 11.22 -1.39 14.62
N ARG A 170 11.62 -0.98 15.84
CA ARG A 170 12.98 -0.59 16.21
C ARG A 170 14.01 -1.65 15.81
N ARG A 171 14.95 -1.24 14.95
CA ARG A 171 16.11 -2.05 14.53
C ARG A 171 17.38 -1.58 15.24
N PRO A 172 18.36 -2.47 15.48
CA PRO A 172 19.56 -2.15 16.24
C PRO A 172 20.50 -1.13 15.58
N VAL A 173 20.42 -0.89 14.27
CA VAL A 173 21.43 -0.08 13.54
C VAL A 173 20.89 1.25 12.99
N ALA A 174 19.71 1.28 12.39
CA ALA A 174 19.10 2.51 11.88
C ALA A 174 17.58 2.33 11.73
N PRO A 175 16.77 3.40 11.88
CA PRO A 175 15.35 3.36 11.57
C PRO A 175 15.13 2.94 10.12
N ARG A 176 14.22 2.00 9.87
CA ARG A 176 13.77 1.76 8.50
C ARG A 176 12.89 2.94 8.10
N LEU A 177 13.05 3.37 6.86
CA LEU A 177 12.40 4.58 6.36
C LEU A 177 11.60 4.29 5.08
N MET A 178 12.09 3.34 4.28
CA MET A 178 11.43 2.81 3.08
C MET A 178 11.39 1.28 3.11
N THR A 179 10.28 0.70 2.71
CA THR A 179 10.03 -0.73 2.59
C THR A 179 9.39 -1.04 1.24
N ALA A 180 9.84 -2.10 0.57
CA ALA A 180 9.07 -2.65 -0.54
C ALA A 180 7.95 -3.54 0.02
N ASN A 181 6.70 -3.17 -0.27
CA ASN A 181 5.49 -3.88 0.15
C ASN A 181 5.12 -4.95 -0.89
N LEU A 182 5.02 -4.55 -2.15
CA LEU A 182 4.81 -5.45 -3.28
C LEU A 182 5.90 -5.25 -4.34
N ILE A 183 6.47 -6.33 -4.87
CA ILE A 183 7.35 -6.29 -6.04
C ILE A 183 6.83 -7.31 -7.04
N LEU A 184 6.29 -6.80 -8.14
CA LEU A 184 5.78 -7.59 -9.27
C LEU A 184 6.78 -7.57 -10.40
N GLU A 185 7.07 -8.74 -10.94
CA GLU A 185 7.74 -8.84 -12.24
C GLU A 185 6.73 -8.58 -13.37
N ARG A 186 7.21 -8.12 -14.51
CA ARG A 186 6.38 -7.83 -15.69
C ARG A 186 5.48 -9.01 -16.07
N SER A 187 6.03 -10.22 -16.12
CA SER A 187 5.29 -11.44 -16.43
C SER A 187 4.20 -11.76 -15.40
N GLN A 188 4.36 -11.34 -14.15
CA GLN A 188 3.37 -11.52 -13.09
C GLN A 188 2.19 -10.57 -13.21
N CYS A 189 2.31 -9.50 -14.01
CA CYS A 189 1.25 -8.53 -14.23
C CYS A 189 0.24 -8.97 -15.30
N ARG A 190 0.48 -10.06 -16.03
CA ARG A 190 -0.26 -10.43 -17.25
C ARG A 190 -0.72 -11.90 -17.30
N PRO A 191 -1.90 -12.22 -16.73
CA PRO A 191 -2.57 -11.46 -15.70
C PRO A 191 -1.95 -11.71 -14.32
N LEU A 192 -2.31 -10.87 -13.35
CA LEU A 192 -2.12 -11.14 -11.94
C LEU A 192 -2.82 -12.44 -11.55
N ARG A 193 -2.11 -13.26 -10.78
CA ARG A 193 -2.69 -14.43 -10.08
C ARG A 193 -3.74 -14.06 -9.05
N ARG A 194 -3.73 -12.81 -8.56
CA ARG A 194 -4.74 -12.28 -7.65
C ARG A 194 -5.44 -11.09 -8.29
N GLN A 195 -6.75 -11.23 -8.43
CA GLN A 195 -7.65 -10.18 -8.88
C GLN A 195 -8.84 -10.02 -7.95
N ASP A 196 -8.64 -10.33 -6.66
CA ASP A 196 -9.66 -10.16 -5.61
C ASP A 196 -9.76 -8.72 -5.09
N GLU A 197 -10.74 -8.49 -4.21
CA GLU A 197 -11.04 -7.17 -3.63
C GLU A 197 -9.87 -6.55 -2.89
N ASP A 198 -9.09 -7.33 -2.14
CA ASP A 198 -7.95 -6.79 -1.40
C ASP A 198 -6.83 -6.35 -2.36
N MET A 199 -6.60 -7.08 -3.46
CA MET A 199 -5.65 -6.65 -4.50
C MET A 199 -6.15 -5.42 -5.26
N ALA A 200 -7.41 -5.40 -5.68
CA ALA A 200 -7.99 -4.26 -6.38
C ALA A 200 -7.96 -2.99 -5.49
N PHE A 201 -8.26 -3.14 -4.20
CA PHE A 201 -8.17 -2.06 -3.23
C PHE A 201 -6.71 -1.64 -2.95
N GLU A 202 -5.73 -2.55 -3.03
CA GLU A 202 -4.30 -2.20 -2.90
C GLU A 202 -3.88 -1.28 -4.04
N LEU A 203 -4.23 -1.65 -5.27
CA LEU A 203 -3.93 -0.84 -6.45
C LEU A 203 -4.72 0.46 -6.48
N LEU A 204 -5.93 0.52 -5.90
CA LEU A 204 -6.76 1.73 -5.86
C LEU A 204 -6.19 2.79 -4.92
N VAL A 205 -5.64 2.38 -3.77
CA VAL A 205 -5.08 3.34 -2.81
C VAL A 205 -3.63 3.69 -3.14
N ALA A 206 -2.86 2.81 -3.77
CA ALA A 206 -1.42 3.00 -3.96
C ALA A 206 -1.07 4.15 -4.93
N GLU A 207 -0.47 5.23 -4.46
CA GLU A 207 -0.26 6.46 -5.21
C GLU A 207 0.86 6.36 -6.25
N PRO A 208 0.57 6.43 -7.58
CA PRO A 208 1.59 6.34 -8.62
C PRO A 208 2.60 7.50 -8.55
N VAL A 209 3.89 7.16 -8.56
CA VAL A 209 4.98 8.16 -8.51
C VAL A 209 5.89 8.04 -9.72
N PHE A 210 6.09 6.85 -10.29
CA PHE A 210 6.92 6.70 -11.49
C PHE A 210 6.36 5.62 -12.41
N GLY A 211 6.51 5.82 -13.72
CA GLY A 211 6.21 4.79 -14.72
C GLY A 211 4.72 4.46 -14.83
N LEU A 212 3.90 5.50 -15.02
CA LEU A 212 2.44 5.38 -15.09
C LEU A 212 1.98 4.37 -16.15
N ASP A 213 2.69 4.27 -17.28
CA ASP A 213 2.37 3.30 -18.34
C ASP A 213 2.48 1.86 -17.86
N ALA A 214 3.47 1.54 -17.01
CA ALA A 214 3.59 0.21 -16.44
C ALA A 214 2.44 -0.09 -15.48
N ILE A 215 1.93 0.91 -14.77
CA ILE A 215 0.80 0.78 -13.84
C ILE A 215 -0.50 0.62 -14.62
N ARG A 216 -0.72 1.41 -15.67
CA ARG A 216 -1.86 1.28 -16.59
C ARG A 216 -1.90 -0.10 -17.25
N GLU A 217 -0.75 -0.60 -17.69
CA GLU A 217 -0.61 -1.96 -18.22
C GLU A 217 -1.12 -3.02 -17.23
N VAL A 218 -0.89 -2.87 -15.93
CA VAL A 218 -1.46 -3.79 -14.92
C VAL A 218 -2.99 -3.73 -14.93
N VAL A 219 -3.57 -2.53 -14.97
CA VAL A 219 -5.03 -2.39 -14.96
C VAL A 219 -5.64 -2.96 -16.26
N ASP A 220 -5.03 -2.64 -17.40
CA ASP A 220 -5.49 -3.07 -18.73
C ASP A 220 -5.49 -4.60 -18.86
N GLU A 221 -4.45 -5.26 -18.36
CA GLU A 221 -4.28 -6.72 -18.44
C GLU A 221 -5.11 -7.48 -17.37
N ASN A 222 -5.79 -6.76 -16.46
CA ASN A 222 -6.51 -7.34 -15.32
C ASN A 222 -7.89 -6.72 -15.13
N GLN A 223 -8.73 -6.82 -16.16
CA GLN A 223 -10.08 -6.23 -16.18
C GLN A 223 -10.99 -6.67 -15.03
N ALA A 224 -10.76 -7.85 -14.41
CA ALA A 224 -11.56 -8.28 -13.27
C ALA A 224 -11.39 -7.35 -12.04
N LEU A 225 -10.26 -6.64 -11.93
CA LEU A 225 -10.04 -5.63 -10.90
C LEU A 225 -11.04 -4.46 -11.02
N LEU A 226 -11.43 -4.09 -12.25
CA LEU A 226 -12.42 -3.05 -12.50
C LEU A 226 -13.83 -3.47 -12.06
N GLY A 227 -14.11 -4.77 -12.03
CA GLY A 227 -15.36 -5.31 -11.47
C GLY A 227 -15.50 -5.01 -9.96
N HIS A 228 -14.38 -4.87 -9.25
CA HIS A 228 -14.36 -4.46 -7.84
C HIS A 228 -14.30 -2.94 -7.69
N PHE A 229 -13.41 -2.27 -8.42
CA PHE A 229 -13.22 -0.82 -8.35
C PHE A 229 -13.05 -0.24 -9.76
N PRO A 230 -14.14 0.18 -10.43
CA PRO A 230 -14.06 0.69 -11.81
C PRO A 230 -13.21 1.96 -11.94
N GLN A 231 -13.15 2.73 -10.86
CA GLN A 231 -12.33 3.94 -10.71
C GLN A 231 -10.82 3.73 -10.78
N LEU A 232 -10.35 2.48 -10.86
CA LEU A 232 -8.96 2.18 -11.25
C LEU A 232 -8.65 2.61 -12.70
N ALA A 233 -9.65 2.64 -13.59
CA ALA A 233 -9.44 2.96 -15.01
C ALA A 233 -8.97 4.40 -15.23
N ASP A 234 -9.58 5.37 -14.56
CA ASP A 234 -9.37 6.81 -14.77
C ASP A 234 -8.56 7.46 -13.64
N ARG A 235 -7.67 6.69 -13.01
CA ARG A 235 -6.98 7.15 -11.82
C ARG A 235 -5.99 8.27 -12.14
N ALA A 236 -6.13 9.38 -11.41
CA ALA A 236 -5.15 10.47 -11.41
C ALA A 236 -3.82 10.06 -10.76
N ALA A 237 -2.72 10.65 -11.24
CA ALA A 237 -1.38 10.45 -10.69
C ALA A 237 -0.72 11.81 -10.37
N PRO A 238 -1.24 12.55 -9.37
CA PRO A 238 -0.74 13.89 -9.03
C PRO A 238 0.72 13.92 -8.56
N LEU A 239 1.26 12.80 -8.08
CA LEU A 239 2.65 12.69 -7.64
C LEU A 239 3.62 12.16 -8.70
N LEU A 240 3.17 12.06 -9.96
CA LEU A 240 3.98 11.51 -11.04
C LEU A 240 5.23 12.35 -11.27
N LEU A 241 6.38 11.67 -11.26
CA LEU A 241 7.68 12.26 -11.55
C LEU A 241 7.96 12.16 -13.05
N ASP A 242 8.58 13.21 -13.58
CA ASP A 242 9.39 13.05 -14.78
C ASP A 242 10.55 12.10 -14.47
N GLY A 243 10.78 11.15 -15.39
CA GLY A 243 11.88 10.20 -15.27
C GLY A 243 13.23 10.93 -15.15
N PRO A 244 14.22 10.36 -14.44
CA PRO A 244 15.51 11.00 -14.30
C PRO A 244 16.18 11.15 -15.67
N MET A 245 16.81 12.31 -15.91
CA MET A 245 17.52 12.59 -17.18
C MET A 245 18.58 11.54 -17.52
N ARG A 246 19.15 10.88 -16.52
CA ARG A 246 20.13 9.81 -16.67
C ARG A 246 19.76 8.65 -15.76
N ARG A 247 19.71 7.46 -16.35
CA ARG A 247 19.59 6.18 -15.63
C ARG A 247 20.88 5.40 -15.81
N ALA A 248 21.24 4.60 -14.82
CA ALA A 248 22.34 3.65 -14.94
C ALA A 248 22.06 2.70 -16.13
N PRO A 249 23.09 2.23 -16.84
CA PRO A 249 22.91 1.26 -17.92
C PRO A 249 22.30 -0.05 -17.39
N LYS A 250 21.27 -0.58 -18.05
CA LYS A 250 20.66 -1.88 -17.70
C LYS A 250 21.67 -3.04 -17.71
N LEU A 251 22.73 -2.92 -18.52
CA LEU A 251 23.82 -3.89 -18.61
C LEU A 251 24.57 -4.10 -17.29
N LEU A 252 24.55 -3.12 -16.37
CA LEU A 252 25.14 -3.27 -15.04
C LEU A 252 24.32 -4.15 -14.10
N TYR A 253 23.09 -4.49 -14.49
CA TYR A 253 22.14 -5.27 -13.69
C TYR A 253 21.61 -6.47 -14.48
N PRO A 254 22.49 -7.44 -14.86
CA PRO A 254 22.04 -8.65 -15.52
C PRO A 254 21.18 -9.49 -14.57
N ALA A 255 20.20 -10.21 -15.13
CA ALA A 255 19.26 -11.02 -14.36
C ALA A 255 19.94 -12.10 -13.51
N LEU A 256 21.15 -12.53 -13.89
CA LEU A 256 21.93 -13.49 -13.10
C LEU A 256 22.24 -13.00 -11.67
N LEU A 257 22.29 -11.68 -11.44
CA LEU A 257 22.53 -11.10 -10.12
C LEU A 257 21.30 -11.19 -9.20
N ASP A 258 20.14 -11.59 -9.70
CA ASP A 258 18.95 -11.76 -8.88
C ASP A 258 19.08 -12.94 -7.91
N THR A 259 19.75 -14.02 -8.31
CA THR A 259 20.04 -15.15 -7.44
C THR A 259 20.89 -14.77 -6.22
N PRO A 260 22.07 -14.12 -6.34
CA PRO A 260 22.81 -13.65 -5.17
C PRO A 260 22.04 -12.58 -4.39
N ALA A 261 21.27 -11.71 -5.06
CA ALA A 261 20.41 -10.74 -4.37
C ALA A 261 19.31 -11.42 -3.53
N ARG A 262 18.76 -12.54 -4.00
CA ARG A 262 17.81 -13.37 -3.26
C ARG A 262 18.45 -13.92 -1.99
N TYR A 263 19.64 -14.52 -2.07
CA TYR A 263 20.34 -15.04 -0.90
C TYR A 263 20.66 -13.94 0.12
N LEU A 264 21.14 -12.78 -0.34
CA LEU A 264 21.40 -11.63 0.52
C LEU A 264 20.12 -11.14 1.21
N GLY A 265 19.04 -10.97 0.44
CA GLY A 265 17.75 -10.51 0.94
C GLY A 265 17.12 -11.50 1.93
N GLU A 266 17.23 -12.80 1.64
CA GLU A 266 16.74 -13.86 2.52
C GLU A 266 17.52 -13.91 3.83
N ALA A 267 18.86 -13.80 3.79
CA ALA A 267 19.69 -13.74 4.99
C ALA A 267 19.32 -12.53 5.86
N ALA A 268 19.16 -11.35 5.25
CA ALA A 268 18.73 -10.14 5.94
C ALA A 268 17.31 -10.29 6.54
N TRP A 269 16.40 -10.95 5.83
CA TRP A 269 15.05 -11.23 6.31
C TRP A 269 15.06 -12.21 7.49
N ARG A 270 15.81 -13.30 7.41
CA ARG A 270 15.97 -14.29 8.50
C ARG A 270 16.56 -13.66 9.75
N TYR A 271 17.60 -12.84 9.58
CA TYR A 271 18.18 -12.08 10.69
C TYR A 271 17.11 -11.20 11.36
N MET A 272 16.25 -10.56 10.58
CA MET A 272 15.18 -9.74 11.13
C MET A 272 14.11 -10.52 11.87
N GLN A 273 13.69 -11.69 11.36
CA GLN A 273 12.78 -12.56 12.10
C GLN A 273 13.41 -13.00 13.42
N TRP A 274 14.70 -13.34 13.40
CA TRP A 274 15.44 -13.70 14.60
C TRP A 274 15.48 -12.57 15.63
N THR A 275 15.67 -11.30 15.22
CA THR A 275 15.61 -10.16 16.17
C THR A 275 14.22 -9.94 16.79
N ARG A 276 13.16 -10.41 16.12
CA ARG A 276 11.76 -10.28 16.54
C ARG A 276 11.23 -11.49 17.31
N ARG A 277 12.05 -12.52 17.53
CA ARG A 277 11.62 -13.83 18.07
C ARG A 277 10.90 -13.79 19.42
N TYR A 278 11.13 -12.76 20.23
CA TYR A 278 10.45 -12.58 21.53
C TYR A 278 9.30 -11.57 21.50
N ARG A 279 8.80 -11.22 20.31
CA ARG A 279 7.70 -10.27 20.11
C ARG A 279 6.57 -10.91 19.32
N PRO A 280 5.60 -11.55 19.98
CA PRO A 280 4.55 -12.31 19.30
C PRO A 280 3.71 -11.44 18.35
N ASP A 281 3.38 -10.21 18.75
CA ASP A 281 2.59 -9.29 17.91
C ASP A 281 3.32 -8.91 16.61
N ALA A 282 4.64 -8.74 16.68
CA ALA A 282 5.45 -8.43 15.50
C ALA A 282 5.50 -9.61 14.51
N LEU A 283 5.54 -10.85 15.01
CA LEU A 283 5.48 -12.06 14.19
C LEU A 283 4.09 -12.26 13.58
N ALA A 284 3.02 -12.03 14.36
CA ALA A 284 1.65 -12.10 13.87
C ALA A 284 1.39 -11.09 12.74
N ARG A 285 1.88 -9.85 12.88
CA ARG A 285 1.79 -8.84 11.82
C ARG A 285 2.54 -9.24 10.56
N VAL A 286 3.74 -9.83 10.68
CA VAL A 286 4.49 -10.35 9.53
C VAL A 286 3.72 -11.48 8.84
N ALA A 287 3.15 -12.42 9.60
CA ALA A 287 2.37 -13.53 9.05
C ALA A 287 1.13 -13.02 8.28
N TYR A 288 0.43 -12.03 8.83
CA TYR A 288 -0.72 -11.39 8.18
C TYR A 288 -0.34 -10.66 6.88
N VAL A 289 0.73 -9.86 6.89
CA VAL A 289 1.21 -9.20 5.66
C VAL A 289 1.63 -10.23 4.62
N ARG A 290 2.22 -11.36 5.04
CA ARG A 290 2.57 -12.45 4.10
C ARG A 290 1.33 -13.11 3.50
N SER A 291 0.32 -13.46 4.30
CA SER A 291 -0.89 -14.10 3.77
C SER A 291 -1.61 -13.19 2.78
N THR A 292 -1.66 -11.89 3.07
CA THR A 292 -2.26 -10.87 2.19
C THR A 292 -1.43 -10.52 0.96
N MET A 293 -0.17 -10.98 0.86
CA MET A 293 0.70 -10.74 -0.30
C MET A 293 0.95 -12.00 -1.13
N ARG A 294 0.59 -13.20 -0.66
CA ARG A 294 0.69 -14.42 -1.47
C ARG A 294 -0.12 -14.27 -2.78
N PRO A 295 0.36 -14.80 -3.92
CA PRO A 295 1.60 -15.56 -4.13
C PRO A 295 2.86 -14.68 -4.38
N TYR A 296 2.77 -13.38 -4.15
CA TYR A 296 3.85 -12.41 -4.37
C TYR A 296 4.66 -12.10 -3.11
N THR A 297 4.73 -13.05 -2.18
CA THR A 297 5.67 -13.00 -1.06
C THR A 297 7.10 -13.08 -1.59
N LEU A 298 8.00 -12.20 -1.10
CA LEU A 298 9.40 -12.17 -1.53
C LEU A 298 10.19 -13.35 -0.96
N PHE A 299 9.96 -13.65 0.30
CA PHE A 299 10.60 -14.75 1.01
C PHE A 299 9.51 -15.55 1.71
N ASP A 300 9.56 -16.87 1.56
CA ASP A 300 8.73 -17.79 2.31
C ASP A 300 9.61 -18.58 3.28
N ALA A 301 9.12 -18.73 4.51
CA ALA A 301 9.60 -19.80 5.37
C ALA A 301 9.12 -21.11 4.75
N GLY A 302 10.06 -21.87 4.17
CA GLY A 302 9.91 -23.31 4.04
C GLY A 302 9.92 -23.96 5.40
#